data_AF-A0A3D5GCP1-F1
#
_entry.id   AF-A0A3D5GCP1-F1
#
_cell.length_a   1.000
_cell.length_b   1.000
_cell.length_c   1.000
_cell.angle_alpha   90.00
_cell.angle_beta   90.00
_cell.angle_gamma   90.00
#
_symmetry.space_group_name_H-M   'P 1'
#
loop_
_entity.id
_entity.type
_entity.pdbx_description
1 polymer ?
#
loop_
_entity_poly.entity_id
_entity_poly.type
_entity_poly.pdbx_seq_one_letter_code
_entity_poly.pdbx_strand_id
1 'polypeptide(L)'
;MYHAIQKITWKGNKRVENYLHPTRSWIVKRLVDEEIGQLVIGKNVGWKQNLELGTKTNQTFVAMPHAKVIEMMTYKAELVGIKVTLTEESYTSKCSF
;
A
#
# COMPACT_ATOMS: atom_id res chain seq x y z
N MET A 1 1.85 30.16 -0.07
CA MET A 1 2.39 29.01 -0.84
C MET A 1 2.30 27.67 -0.08
N TYR A 2 2.60 27.61 1.23
CA TYR A 2 2.59 26.36 2.03
C TYR A 2 1.21 25.66 2.20
N HIS A 3 0.11 26.41 2.17
CA HIS A 3 -1.23 25.88 2.43
C HIS A 3 -1.86 25.15 1.23
N ALA A 4 -1.51 25.53 0.00
CA ALA A 4 -2.06 24.93 -1.21
C ALA A 4 -1.51 23.50 -1.42
N ILE A 5 -0.22 23.31 -1.17
CA ILE A 5 0.45 22.01 -1.26
C ILE A 5 -0.17 21.02 -0.25
N GLN A 6 -0.39 21.47 0.99
CA GLN A 6 -1.03 20.62 2.02
C GLN A 6 -2.46 20.21 1.65
N LYS A 7 -3.28 21.11 1.08
CA LYS A 7 -4.64 20.77 0.64
C LYS A 7 -4.64 19.72 -0.49
N ILE A 8 -3.71 19.83 -1.44
CA ILE A 8 -3.58 18.88 -2.55
C ILE A 8 -3.15 17.50 -2.00
N THR A 9 -2.14 17.46 -1.13
CA THR A 9 -1.70 16.23 -0.46
C THR A 9 -2.81 15.60 0.37
N TRP A 10 -3.56 16.39 1.14
CA TRP A 10 -4.69 15.91 1.93
C TRP A 10 -5.80 15.30 1.06
N LYS A 11 -6.16 15.97 -0.04
CA LYS A 11 -7.15 15.45 -1.00
C LYS A 11 -6.69 14.16 -1.66
N GLY A 12 -5.40 14.07 -2.01
CA GLY A 12 -4.78 12.84 -2.52
C GLY A 12 -4.86 11.69 -1.51
N ASN A 13 -4.47 11.95 -0.26
CA ASN A 13 -4.53 10.98 0.83
C ASN A 13 -5.96 10.49 1.09
N LYS A 14 -6.95 11.39 1.10
CA LYS A 14 -8.37 11.07 1.23
C LYS A 14 -8.87 10.15 0.12
N ARG A 15 -8.46 10.39 -1.14
CA ARG A 15 -8.83 9.51 -2.26
C ARG A 15 -8.25 8.12 -2.06
N VAL A 16 -6.96 8.02 -1.73
CA VAL A 16 -6.30 6.74 -1.46
C VAL A 16 -7.00 6.00 -0.32
N GLU A 17 -7.25 6.67 0.80
CA GLU A 17 -7.97 6.12 1.95
C GLU A 17 -9.36 5.59 1.55
N ASN A 18 -10.11 6.35 0.74
CA ASN A 18 -11.44 5.95 0.28
C ASN A 18 -11.42 4.69 -0.58
N TYR A 19 -10.43 4.52 -1.47
CA TYR A 19 -10.26 3.27 -2.23
C TYR A 19 -9.77 2.12 -1.37
N LEU A 20 -8.92 2.41 -0.38
CA LEU A 20 -8.32 1.39 0.47
C LEU A 20 -9.31 0.82 1.48
N HIS A 21 -10.24 1.64 1.96
CA HIS A 21 -11.18 1.26 3.01
C HIS A 21 -12.08 0.06 2.68
N PRO A 22 -12.71 -0.03 1.49
CA PRO A 22 -13.39 -1.25 1.06
C PRO A 22 -12.40 -2.37 0.72
N THR A 23 -11.30 -2.05 0.04
CA THR A 23 -10.32 -3.02 -0.46
C THR A 23 -9.69 -3.85 0.68
N ARG A 24 -9.26 -3.21 1.77
CA ARG A 24 -8.69 -3.91 2.94
C ARG A 24 -9.68 -4.91 3.55
N SER A 25 -10.96 -4.57 3.57
CA SER A 25 -12.00 -5.43 4.13
C SER A 25 -12.24 -6.63 3.24
N TRP A 26 -12.21 -6.41 1.93
CA TRP A 26 -12.34 -7.47 0.94
C TRP A 26 -11.15 -8.43 0.98
N ILE A 27 -9.91 -7.92 1.04
CA ILE A 27 -8.69 -8.74 1.15
C ILE A 27 -8.73 -9.59 2.42
N VAL A 28 -9.00 -8.99 3.58
CA VAL A 28 -9.07 -9.72 4.85
C VAL A 28 -10.18 -10.77 4.82
N LYS A 29 -11.35 -10.44 4.30
CA LYS A 29 -12.45 -11.39 4.14
C LYS A 29 -12.04 -12.57 3.25
N ARG A 30 -11.33 -12.30 2.15
CA ARG A 30 -10.87 -13.33 1.23
C ARG A 30 -9.82 -14.25 1.87
N LEU A 31 -8.89 -13.68 2.63
CA LEU A 31 -7.89 -14.46 3.38
C LEU A 31 -8.55 -15.38 4.43
N VAL A 32 -9.60 -14.91 5.10
CA VAL A 32 -10.37 -15.74 6.05
C VAL A 32 -11.14 -16.84 5.32
N ASP A 33 -11.76 -16.52 4.18
CA ASP A 33 -12.51 -17.47 3.33
C ASP A 33 -11.61 -18.58 2.77
N GLU A 34 -10.35 -18.26 2.45
CA GLU A 34 -9.35 -19.20 1.93
C GLU A 34 -8.48 -19.83 3.03
N GLU A 35 -8.80 -19.61 4.32
CA GLU A 35 -8.06 -20.13 5.48
C GLU A 35 -6.55 -19.76 5.47
N ILE A 36 -6.22 -18.60 4.90
CA ILE A 36 -4.85 -18.10 4.78
C ILE A 36 -4.46 -17.37 6.07
N GLY A 37 -3.65 -18.02 6.90
CA GLY A 37 -3.15 -17.47 8.16
C GLY A 37 -2.00 -16.47 8.04
N GLN A 38 -1.44 -16.26 6.84
CA GLN A 38 -0.28 -15.39 6.64
C GLN A 38 -0.41 -14.49 5.41
N LEU A 39 -0.30 -13.18 5.61
CA LEU A 39 -0.23 -12.16 4.57
C LEU A 39 1.21 -11.63 4.46
N VAL A 40 1.84 -11.79 3.30
CA VAL A 40 3.17 -11.22 3.04
C VAL A 40 3.00 -9.95 2.22
N ILE A 41 3.55 -8.83 2.70
CA ILE A 41 3.50 -7.54 2.02
C ILE A 41 4.92 -7.11 1.67
N GLY A 42 5.18 -6.96 0.37
CA GLY A 42 6.39 -6.32 -0.11
C GLY A 42 6.47 -4.85 0.24
N LYS A 43 7.54 -4.44 0.91
CA LYS A 43 7.88 -3.05 1.13
C LYS A 43 9.35 -2.85 0.79
N ASN A 44 9.60 -2.30 -0.39
CA ASN A 44 10.92 -1.79 -0.72
C ASN A 44 11.16 -0.43 -0.07
N VAL A 45 12.08 -0.39 0.87
CA VAL A 45 12.54 0.88 1.45
C VAL A 45 13.31 1.63 0.37
N GLY A 46 12.75 2.74 -0.13
CA GLY A 46 13.38 3.54 -1.18
C GLY A 46 12.88 3.32 -2.61
N TRP A 47 11.96 2.38 -2.89
CA TRP A 47 11.42 2.17 -4.25
C TRP A 47 10.92 3.45 -4.92
N LYS A 48 10.31 4.35 -4.14
CA LYS A 48 9.76 5.61 -4.63
C LYS A 48 10.78 6.54 -5.30
N GLN A 49 12.07 6.40 -5.00
CA GLN A 49 13.08 7.35 -5.49
C GLN A 49 13.63 7.01 -6.89
N ASN A 50 13.48 5.77 -7.39
CA ASN A 50 14.03 5.33 -8.67
C ASN A 50 13.08 4.39 -9.45
N LEU A 51 11.81 4.76 -9.57
CA LEU A 51 10.90 4.05 -10.48
C LEU A 51 11.13 4.54 -11.92
N GLU A 52 11.47 3.68 -12.86
CA GLU A 52 11.56 4.04 -14.29
C GLU A 52 10.18 3.93 -14.97
N LEU A 53 9.11 4.39 -14.29
CA LEU A 53 7.71 4.29 -14.77
C LEU A 53 7.22 5.55 -15.51
N GLY A 54 8.12 6.51 -15.74
CA GLY A 54 7.84 7.82 -16.32
C GLY A 54 7.44 8.89 -15.29
N THR A 55 7.74 10.16 -15.59
CA THR A 55 7.68 11.29 -14.65
C THR A 55 6.31 11.49 -13.97
N LYS A 56 5.20 11.32 -14.72
CA LYS A 56 3.83 11.49 -14.18
C LYS A 56 3.43 10.34 -13.25
N THR A 57 3.80 9.12 -13.60
CA THR A 57 3.54 7.92 -12.79
C THR A 57 4.32 7.99 -11.49
N ASN A 58 5.61 8.36 -11.55
CA ASN A 58 6.44 8.56 -10.37
C ASN A 58 5.87 9.60 -9.42
N GLN A 59 5.45 10.77 -9.92
CA GLN A 59 4.88 11.81 -9.07
C GLN A 59 3.65 11.31 -8.31
N THR A 60 2.81 10.50 -8.97
CA THR A 60 1.61 9.90 -8.36
C THR A 60 1.99 8.85 -7.31
N PHE A 61 2.91 7.93 -7.63
CA PHE A 61 3.38 6.86 -6.73
C PHE A 61 4.14 7.39 -5.51
N VAL A 62 5.00 8.40 -5.69
CA VAL A 62 5.72 9.06 -4.60
C VAL A 62 4.74 9.72 -3.64
N ALA A 63 3.72 10.39 -4.17
CA ALA A 63 2.69 11.08 -3.40
C ALA A 63 1.71 10.14 -2.66
N MET A 64 1.62 8.86 -3.02
CA MET A 64 0.73 7.91 -2.34
C MET A 64 1.23 7.55 -0.93
N PRO A 65 0.39 7.61 0.13
CA PRO A 65 0.79 7.28 1.51
C PRO A 65 0.89 5.76 1.77
N HIS A 66 1.70 5.06 0.99
CA HIS A 66 1.86 3.59 1.01
C HIS A 66 2.19 3.02 2.41
N ALA A 67 3.01 3.72 3.19
CA ALA A 67 3.35 3.27 4.55
C ALA A 67 2.10 3.20 5.46
N LYS A 68 1.24 4.22 5.38
CA LYS A 68 0.01 4.30 6.16
C LYS A 68 -1.04 3.27 5.70
N VAL A 69 -1.06 2.99 4.41
CA VAL A 69 -1.86 1.93 3.78
C VAL A 69 -1.48 0.56 4.34
N ILE A 70 -0.18 0.24 4.35
CA ILE A 70 0.34 -1.02 4.90
C ILE A 70 -0.04 -1.13 6.37
N GLU A 71 0.26 -0.12 7.18
CA GLU A 71 -0.03 -0.11 8.62
C GLU A 71 -1.51 -0.37 8.92
N MET A 72 -2.42 0.26 8.17
CA MET A 72 -3.86 0.02 8.32
C MET A 72 -4.29 -1.40 7.92
N MET A 73 -3.63 -2.01 6.92
CA MET A 73 -3.91 -3.39 6.53
C MET A 73 -3.34 -4.38 7.54
N THR A 74 -2.11 -4.17 7.99
CA THR A 74 -1.46 -4.93 9.05
C THR A 74 -2.35 -5.00 10.28
N TYR A 75 -2.77 -3.85 10.80
CA TYR A 75 -3.67 -3.77 11.95
C TYR A 75 -4.96 -4.59 11.75
N LYS A 76 -5.61 -4.47 10.58
CA LYS A 76 -6.89 -5.16 10.32
C LYS A 76 -6.73 -6.68 10.15
N ALA A 77 -5.63 -7.11 9.55
CA ALA A 77 -5.29 -8.52 9.39
C ALA A 77 -4.92 -9.16 10.75
N GLU A 78 -4.14 -8.47 11.57
CA GLU A 78 -3.80 -8.93 12.92
C GLU A 78 -5.05 -9.08 13.82
N LEU A 79 -6.03 -8.17 13.69
CA LEU A 79 -7.30 -8.27 14.43
C LEU A 79 -8.10 -9.55 14.12
N VAL A 80 -7.94 -10.13 12.94
CA VAL A 80 -8.61 -11.39 12.57
C VAL A 80 -7.69 -12.60 12.71
N GLY A 81 -6.52 -12.44 13.33
CA GLY A 81 -5.55 -13.51 13.56
C GLY A 81 -4.67 -13.85 12.35
N ILE A 82 -4.66 -13.02 11.30
CA ILE A 82 -3.78 -13.20 10.14
C ILE A 82 -2.43 -12.56 10.46
N LYS A 83 -1.36 -13.36 10.36
CA LYS A 83 0.01 -12.89 10.56
C LYS A 83 0.46 -12.07 9.35
N VAL A 84 0.91 -10.84 9.56
CA VAL A 84 1.43 -10.00 8.47
C VAL A 84 2.95 -9.91 8.54
N THR A 85 3.62 -10.31 7.46
CA THR A 85 5.08 -10.24 7.32
C THR A 85 5.44 -9.20 6.27
N LEU A 86 6.22 -8.19 6.65
CA LEU A 86 6.80 -7.23 5.71
C LEU A 86 8.07 -7.84 5.13
N THR A 87 8.18 -7.91 3.81
CA THR A 87 9.38 -8.40 3.11
C THR A 87 9.97 -7.31 2.22
N GLU A 88 11.30 -7.20 2.13
CA GLU A 88 11.97 -6.30 1.18
C GLU A 88 12.01 -6.97 -0.20
N GLU A 89 11.11 -6.60 -1.10
CA GLU A 89 11.08 -7.13 -2.47
C GLU A 89 12.10 -6.44 -3.39
N SER A 90 13.41 -6.55 -3.12
CA SER A 90 14.45 -5.92 -3.96
C SER A 90 14.46 -6.37 -5.44
N TYR A 91 13.59 -7.29 -5.87
CA TYR A 91 13.64 -7.86 -7.22
C TYR A 91 12.33 -8.46 -7.77
N THR A 92 11.20 -7.74 -7.76
CA THR A 92 9.98 -8.22 -8.45
C THR A 92 9.36 -7.18 -9.39
N SER A 93 10.19 -6.59 -10.26
CA SER A 93 9.73 -5.97 -11.52
C SER A 93 10.13 -6.78 -12.75
N LYS A 94 10.31 -8.09 -12.59
CA LYS A 94 10.20 -9.05 -13.69
C LYS A 94 9.05 -9.99 -13.38
N CYS A 95 7.93 -9.68 -14.02
CA CYS A 95 6.81 -10.55 -14.37
C CYS A 95 7.10 -12.04 -14.11
N SER A 96 6.28 -12.70 -13.29
CA SER A 96 6.21 -14.16 -13.38
C SER A 96 5.34 -14.53 -14.60
N PHE A 97 5.82 -15.56 -15.30
CA PHE A 97 5.46 -16.11 -16.61
C PHE A 97 3.96 -16.30 -16.89
#